data_AF-A0AAW7KQ04-F1
#
_entry.id   AF-A0AAW7KQ04-F1
#
_cell.length_a   1.000
_cell.length_b   1.000
_cell.length_c   1.000
_cell.angle_alpha   90.00
_cell.angle_beta   90.00
_cell.angle_gamma   90.00
#
_symmetry.space_group_name_H-M   'P 1'
#
loop_
_entity.id
_entity.type
_entity.pdbx_description
1 polymer ?
#
loop_
_entity_poly.entity_id
_entity_poly.type
_entity_poly.pdbx_seq_one_letter_code
_entity_poly.pdbx_strand_id
1 'polypeptide(L)'
;TFRAEKSKTRRHLTEFWMIEPEMAYTTHEESLDIQEAYVKHLIKSVLKNQQYPLDVLERDTALLEKYVSEPFKRITYDDAIELLQKEEANNDYDHIEWGEDFGSPHETFISNYYGVPTFILNYPKAIKAFYMKPHPTREDVVICADLIAPEGYGEIIGGSERATDYDYLK
;
A
#
# COMPACT_ATOMS: atom_id res chain seq x y z
N THR A 1 13.62 -6.44 -10.70
CA THR A 1 14.08 -7.03 -9.43
C THR A 1 13.73 -8.51 -9.38
N PHE A 2 14.38 -9.28 -8.52
CA PHE A 2 14.18 -10.73 -8.39
C PHE A 2 13.74 -11.11 -6.98
N ARG A 3 12.75 -12.00 -6.85
CA ARG A 3 12.31 -12.59 -5.57
C ARG A 3 12.37 -14.12 -5.67
N ALA A 4 13.15 -14.75 -4.81
CA ALA A 4 13.30 -16.21 -4.74
C ALA A 4 12.27 -16.86 -3.81
N GLU A 5 11.04 -16.33 -3.79
CA GLU A 5 9.98 -16.82 -2.92
C GLU A 5 9.32 -18.07 -3.52
N LYS A 6 9.04 -19.08 -2.70
CA LYS A 6 8.38 -20.32 -3.14
C LYS A 6 6.87 -20.18 -3.32
N SER A 7 6.30 -19.04 -2.91
CA SER A 7 4.87 -18.77 -2.89
C SER A 7 4.33 -18.65 -4.32
N LYS A 8 3.41 -19.56 -4.69
CA LYS A 8 2.78 -19.62 -6.02
C LYS A 8 1.37 -19.04 -5.95
N THR A 9 1.27 -17.74 -5.74
CA THR A 9 -0.01 -17.02 -5.74
C THR A 9 -0.20 -16.23 -7.04
N ARG A 10 -1.42 -15.73 -7.26
CA ARG A 10 -1.74 -14.89 -8.43
C ARG A 10 -1.06 -13.52 -8.45
N ARG A 11 -0.38 -13.12 -7.36
CA ARG A 11 0.26 -11.80 -7.20
C ARG A 11 1.79 -11.82 -7.24
N HIS A 12 2.40 -13.01 -7.24
CA HIS A 12 3.85 -13.14 -7.08
C HIS A 12 4.51 -13.63 -8.37
N LEU A 13 5.54 -12.89 -8.81
CA LEU A 13 6.45 -13.27 -9.87
C LEU A 13 7.87 -13.36 -9.31
N THR A 14 8.68 -14.29 -9.84
CA THR A 14 10.09 -14.39 -9.47
C THR A 14 10.92 -13.25 -10.05
N GLU A 15 10.46 -12.64 -11.13
CA GLU A 15 11.05 -11.48 -11.79
C GLU A 15 9.95 -10.49 -12.18
N PHE A 16 10.16 -9.22 -11.86
CA PHE A 16 9.23 -8.14 -12.20
C PHE A 16 9.95 -6.79 -12.24
N TRP A 17 9.30 -5.81 -12.84
CA TRP A 17 9.82 -4.45 -12.97
C TRP A 17 9.39 -3.61 -11.77
N MET A 18 10.33 -2.83 -11.23
CA MET A 18 10.08 -1.93 -10.10
C MET A 18 10.61 -0.55 -10.46
N ILE A 19 9.87 0.48 -10.07
CA ILE A 19 10.28 1.87 -10.14
C ILE A 19 10.55 2.29 -8.69
N GLU A 20 11.78 2.67 -8.40
CA GLU A 20 12.27 2.92 -7.04
C GLU A 20 12.78 4.36 -6.93
N PRO A 21 11.89 5.35 -6.74
CA PRO A 21 12.29 6.73 -6.53
C PRO A 21 12.73 6.96 -5.07
N GLU A 22 13.78 7.76 -4.89
CA GLU A 22 14.24 8.22 -3.58
C GLU A 22 14.41 9.74 -3.62
N MET A 23 14.02 10.45 -2.57
CA MET A 23 13.92 11.91 -2.57
C MET A 23 14.58 12.50 -1.32
N ALA A 24 15.60 13.34 -1.51
CA ALA A 24 16.27 14.03 -0.41
C ALA A 24 15.44 15.21 0.10
N TYR A 25 15.47 15.45 1.42
CA TYR A 25 14.75 16.54 2.10
C TYR A 25 13.22 16.48 1.97
N THR A 26 12.67 15.32 1.62
CA THR A 26 11.23 15.07 1.54
C THR A 26 10.76 14.37 2.81
N THR A 27 9.69 14.88 3.39
CA THR A 27 9.01 14.27 4.55
C THR A 27 8.17 13.07 4.12
N HIS A 28 7.78 12.21 5.08
CA HIS A 28 6.88 11.11 4.78
C HIS A 28 5.55 11.57 4.17
N GLU A 29 4.92 12.60 4.72
CA GLU A 29 3.65 13.14 4.19
C GLU A 29 3.75 13.63 2.75
N GLU A 30 4.82 14.36 2.41
CA GLU A 30 5.08 14.79 1.04
C GLU A 30 5.32 13.59 0.12
N SER A 31 5.97 12.53 0.60
CA SER A 31 6.14 11.29 -0.15
C SER A 31 4.79 10.62 -0.45
N LEU A 32 3.84 10.61 0.50
CA LEU A 32 2.49 10.08 0.28
C LEU A 32 1.74 10.88 -0.78
N ASP A 33 1.82 12.21 -0.74
CA ASP A 33 1.22 13.10 -1.74
C ASP A 33 1.79 12.84 -3.14
N ILE A 34 3.11 12.65 -3.25
CA ILE A 34 3.79 12.35 -4.51
C ILE A 34 3.38 10.98 -5.04
N GLN A 35 3.33 9.95 -4.19
CA GLN A 35 2.89 8.61 -4.57
C GLN A 35 1.45 8.62 -5.11
N GLU A 36 0.53 9.29 -4.41
CA GLU A 36 -0.85 9.47 -4.86
C GLU A 36 -0.92 10.21 -6.20
N ALA A 37 -0.22 11.33 -6.32
CA ALA A 37 -0.18 12.11 -7.55
C ALA A 37 0.38 11.30 -8.73
N TYR A 38 1.41 10.49 -8.49
CA TYR A 38 2.02 9.62 -9.48
C TYR A 38 1.03 8.56 -9.99
N VAL A 39 0.38 7.82 -9.08
CA VAL A 39 -0.62 6.81 -9.46
C VAL A 39 -1.79 7.45 -10.21
N LYS A 40 -2.31 8.58 -9.72
CA LYS A 40 -3.38 9.33 -10.41
C LYS A 40 -2.96 9.78 -11.80
N HIS A 41 -1.71 10.22 -11.97
CA HIS A 41 -1.19 10.60 -13.28
C HIS A 41 -1.15 9.40 -14.24
N LEU A 42 -0.70 8.23 -13.77
CA LEU A 42 -0.70 7.00 -14.58
C LEU A 42 -2.12 6.61 -15.01
N ILE A 43 -3.08 6.60 -14.08
CA ILE A 43 -4.47 6.28 -14.38
C ILE A 43 -5.05 7.25 -15.41
N LYS A 44 -4.86 8.57 -15.21
CA LYS A 44 -5.29 9.59 -16.19
C LYS A 44 -4.68 9.38 -17.57
N SER A 45 -3.41 9.01 -17.63
CA SER A 45 -2.72 8.76 -18.91
C SER A 45 -3.28 7.53 -19.62
N VAL A 46 -3.57 6.45 -18.88
CA VAL A 46 -4.19 5.24 -19.42
C VAL A 46 -5.60 5.54 -19.92
N LEU A 47 -6.44 6.19 -19.11
CA LEU A 47 -7.79 6.62 -19.51
C LEU A 47 -7.75 7.51 -20.76
N LYS A 48 -6.80 8.45 -20.85
CA LYS A 48 -6.72 9.34 -22.01
C LYS A 48 -6.27 8.63 -23.29
N ASN A 49 -5.30 7.73 -23.18
CA ASN A 49 -4.54 7.25 -24.34
C ASN A 49 -4.82 5.79 -24.73
N GLN A 50 -5.49 5.01 -23.88
CA GLN A 50 -5.62 3.55 -24.03
C GLN A 50 -7.09 3.08 -24.00
N GLN A 51 -7.99 3.83 -24.62
CA GLN A 51 -9.42 3.48 -24.68
C GLN A 51 -9.65 2.11 -25.34
N TYR A 52 -9.01 1.83 -26.47
CA TYR A 52 -9.17 0.55 -27.15
C TYR A 52 -8.75 -0.66 -26.27
N PRO A 53 -7.57 -0.69 -25.63
CA PRO A 53 -7.25 -1.76 -24.68
C PRO A 53 -8.20 -1.85 -23.48
N LEU A 54 -8.67 -0.72 -22.94
CA LEU A 54 -9.61 -0.71 -21.82
C LEU A 54 -10.94 -1.37 -22.21
N ASP A 55 -11.45 -1.07 -23.41
CA ASP A 55 -12.66 -1.68 -23.96
C ASP A 55 -12.50 -3.19 -24.17
N VAL A 56 -11.36 -3.61 -24.75
CA VAL A 56 -11.05 -5.04 -24.98
C VAL A 56 -10.94 -5.83 -23.68
N LEU A 57 -10.44 -5.20 -22.62
CA LEU A 57 -10.33 -5.80 -21.29
C LEU A 57 -11.62 -5.67 -20.46
N GLU A 58 -12.68 -5.09 -21.02
CA GLU A 58 -13.95 -4.83 -20.33
C GLU A 58 -13.76 -4.09 -18.99
N ARG A 59 -12.78 -3.18 -18.96
CA ARG A 59 -12.40 -2.48 -17.74
C ARG A 59 -13.42 -1.40 -17.40
N ASP A 60 -13.90 -1.39 -16.15
CA ASP A 60 -14.72 -0.30 -15.64
C ASP A 60 -13.90 1.00 -15.53
N THR A 61 -14.12 1.89 -16.50
CA THR A 61 -13.45 3.20 -16.56
C THR A 61 -14.00 4.18 -15.55
N ALA A 62 -15.28 4.07 -15.16
CA ALA A 62 -15.88 4.96 -14.17
C ALA A 62 -15.23 4.75 -12.79
N LEU A 63 -14.85 3.51 -12.47
CA LEU A 63 -14.12 3.21 -11.25
C LEU A 63 -12.69 3.79 -11.26
N LEU A 64 -12.01 3.73 -12.41
CA LEU A 64 -10.69 4.38 -12.57
C LEU A 64 -10.80 5.91 -12.47
N GLU A 65 -11.86 6.50 -13.04
CA GLU A 65 -12.15 7.93 -12.92
C GLU A 65 -12.42 8.32 -11.46
N LYS A 66 -13.16 7.49 -10.70
CA LYS A 66 -13.37 7.68 -9.26
C LYS A 66 -12.04 7.74 -8.50
N TYR A 67 -11.15 6.78 -8.73
CA TYR A 67 -9.81 6.76 -8.09
C TYR A 67 -9.01 8.02 -8.39
N VAL A 68 -9.21 8.62 -9.57
CA VAL A 68 -8.56 9.87 -9.94
C VAL A 68 -9.18 11.08 -9.24
N SER A 69 -10.50 11.12 -9.10
CA SER A 69 -11.24 12.28 -8.57
C SER A 69 -11.24 12.39 -7.05
N GLU A 70 -11.13 11.27 -6.34
CA GLU A 70 -11.20 11.22 -4.88
C GLU A 70 -9.80 11.13 -4.25
N PRO A 71 -9.57 11.75 -3.08
CA PRO A 71 -8.31 11.56 -2.34
C PRO A 71 -8.15 10.09 -1.93
N PHE A 72 -6.92 9.59 -1.97
CA PHE A 72 -6.65 8.24 -1.45
C PHE A 72 -6.85 8.23 0.06
N LYS A 73 -7.34 7.11 0.56
CA LYS A 73 -7.56 6.96 2.01
C LYS A 73 -6.21 6.77 2.69
N ARG A 74 -6.04 7.36 3.87
CA ARG A 74 -4.92 7.09 4.78
C ARG A 74 -5.47 6.60 6.10
N ILE A 75 -4.95 5.48 6.59
CA ILE A 75 -5.27 4.90 7.91
C ILE A 75 -3.99 4.42 8.56
N THR A 76 -3.94 4.36 9.89
CA THR A 76 -2.83 3.69 10.59
C THR A 76 -3.00 2.18 10.56
N TYR A 77 -1.90 1.45 10.82
CA TYR A 77 -1.93 0.01 11.06
C TYR A 77 -2.88 -0.33 12.21
N ASP A 78 -2.91 0.48 13.28
CA ASP A 78 -3.82 0.29 14.40
C ASP A 78 -5.28 0.39 13.97
N ASP A 79 -5.64 1.43 13.21
CA ASP A 79 -6.99 1.60 12.67
C ASP A 79 -7.37 0.42 11.74
N ALA A 80 -6.40 -0.10 10.98
CA ALA A 80 -6.61 -1.24 10.10
C ALA A 80 -6.88 -2.54 10.89
N ILE A 81 -6.14 -2.79 11.97
CA ILE A 81 -6.39 -3.91 12.88
C ILE A 81 -7.77 -3.79 13.52
N GLU A 82 -8.14 -2.61 14.04
CA GLU A 82 -9.46 -2.39 14.64
C GLU A 82 -10.59 -2.63 13.64
N LEU A 83 -10.43 -2.17 12.39
CA LEU A 83 -11.39 -2.39 11.32
C LEU A 83 -11.54 -3.89 11.00
N LEU A 84 -10.43 -4.60 10.84
CA LEU A 84 -10.43 -6.03 10.52
C LEU A 84 -11.07 -6.87 11.62
N GLN A 85 -10.73 -6.62 12.88
CA GLN A 85 -11.30 -7.33 14.02
C GLN A 85 -12.80 -7.03 14.19
N LYS A 86 -13.21 -5.77 13.97
CA LYS A 86 -14.63 -5.38 14.04
C LYS A 86 -15.50 -6.10 13.01
N GLU A 87 -14.97 -6.29 11.80
CA GLU A 87 -15.72 -6.84 10.68
C GLU A 87 -15.47 -8.34 10.46
N GLU A 88 -14.64 -8.98 11.30
CA GLU A 88 -14.25 -10.38 11.21
C GLU A 88 -15.45 -11.33 11.10
N ALA A 89 -16.49 -11.13 11.93
CA ALA A 89 -17.68 -11.99 11.92
C ALA A 89 -18.49 -11.95 10.61
N ASN A 90 -18.28 -10.94 9.77
CA ASN A 90 -19.01 -10.72 8.52
C ASN A 90 -18.17 -11.01 7.27
N ASN A 91 -16.90 -11.41 7.42
CA ASN A 91 -15.96 -11.54 6.31
C ASN A 91 -15.18 -12.86 6.36
N ASP A 92 -14.61 -13.22 5.21
CA ASP A 92 -13.88 -14.47 5.01
C ASP A 92 -12.37 -14.19 4.98
N TYR A 93 -11.81 -13.93 6.17
CA TYR A 93 -10.38 -13.84 6.42
C TYR A 93 -10.08 -14.36 7.83
N ASP A 94 -8.85 -14.84 8.05
CA ASP A 94 -8.43 -15.36 9.34
C ASP A 94 -8.34 -14.23 10.39
N HIS A 95 -8.52 -14.57 11.66
CA HIS A 95 -8.26 -13.62 12.74
C HIS A 95 -6.85 -13.04 12.63
N ILE A 96 -6.70 -11.75 12.91
CA ILE A 96 -5.41 -11.07 12.90
C ILE A 96 -5.18 -10.32 14.20
N GLU A 97 -3.99 -10.53 14.76
CA GLU A 97 -3.54 -9.87 15.97
C GLU A 97 -2.58 -8.72 15.66
N TRP A 98 -2.52 -7.75 16.56
CA TRP A 98 -1.56 -6.65 16.44
C TRP A 98 -0.13 -7.20 16.44
N GLY A 99 0.68 -6.78 15.46
CA GLY A 99 2.03 -7.28 15.24
C GLY A 99 2.15 -8.31 14.12
N GLU A 100 1.04 -8.78 13.56
CA GLU A 100 1.02 -9.65 12.39
C GLU A 100 0.96 -8.84 11.07
N ASP A 101 1.47 -9.44 10.00
CA ASP A 101 1.45 -8.83 8.66
C ASP A 101 0.12 -9.13 7.93
N PHE A 102 -0.31 -8.22 7.07
CA PHE A 102 -1.59 -8.35 6.38
C PHE A 102 -1.51 -9.35 5.22
N GLY A 103 -2.18 -10.49 5.36
CA GLY A 103 -2.46 -11.38 4.24
C GLY A 103 -3.32 -10.72 3.15
N SER A 104 -3.30 -11.30 1.94
CA SER A 104 -4.07 -10.81 0.79
C SER A 104 -5.58 -10.61 1.05
N PRO A 105 -6.29 -11.46 1.83
CA PRO A 105 -7.68 -11.22 2.19
C PRO A 105 -7.88 -9.94 3.03
N HIS A 106 -7.01 -9.69 4.02
CA HIS A 106 -7.05 -8.49 4.86
C HIS A 106 -6.88 -7.22 4.04
N GLU A 107 -5.85 -7.15 3.20
CA GLU A 107 -5.60 -6.02 2.30
C GLU A 107 -6.78 -5.75 1.35
N THR A 108 -7.35 -6.83 0.81
CA THR A 108 -8.49 -6.75 -0.11
C THR A 108 -9.71 -6.17 0.60
N PHE A 109 -9.96 -6.59 1.84
CA PHE A 109 -11.06 -6.06 2.64
C PHE A 109 -10.88 -4.57 2.93
N ILE A 110 -9.71 -4.16 3.44
CA ILE A 110 -9.42 -2.76 3.79
C ILE A 110 -9.63 -1.85 2.59
N SER A 111 -9.01 -2.16 1.45
CA SER A 111 -9.09 -1.31 0.26
C SER A 111 -10.50 -1.25 -0.34
N ASN A 112 -11.24 -2.37 -0.31
CA ASN A 112 -12.64 -2.40 -0.75
C ASN A 112 -13.58 -1.63 0.19
N TYR A 113 -13.33 -1.67 1.50
CA TYR A 113 -14.13 -0.95 2.49
C TYR A 113 -14.16 0.56 2.22
N TYR A 114 -13.02 1.15 1.85
CA TYR A 114 -12.93 2.56 1.48
C TYR A 114 -13.26 2.83 0.01
N GLY A 115 -13.18 1.82 -0.85
CA GLY A 115 -13.55 1.91 -2.26
C GLY A 115 -12.66 2.83 -3.10
N VAL A 116 -11.45 3.12 -2.61
CA VAL A 116 -10.37 3.86 -3.27
C VAL A 116 -9.02 3.28 -2.81
N PRO A 117 -7.92 3.48 -3.55
CA PRO A 117 -6.60 3.11 -3.07
C PRO A 117 -6.33 3.67 -1.67
N THR A 118 -5.81 2.81 -0.79
CA THR A 118 -5.71 3.10 0.64
C THR A 118 -4.28 2.90 1.11
N PHE A 119 -3.67 3.96 1.65
CA PHE A 119 -2.43 3.89 2.41
C PHE A 119 -2.70 3.34 3.80
N ILE A 120 -1.95 2.32 4.17
CA ILE A 120 -1.85 1.84 5.55
C ILE A 120 -0.50 2.33 6.09
N LEU A 121 -0.53 3.07 7.18
CA LEU A 121 0.60 3.81 7.73
C LEU A 121 1.12 3.16 9.01
N ASN A 122 2.39 3.41 9.33
CA ASN A 122 2.97 3.17 10.65
C ASN A 122 2.89 1.72 11.13
N TYR A 123 3.45 0.79 10.35
CA TYR A 123 3.48 -0.63 10.71
C TYR A 123 4.40 -0.90 11.90
N PRO A 124 4.18 -2.03 12.62
CA PRO A 124 5.06 -2.50 13.67
C PRO A 124 6.50 -2.67 13.17
N LYS A 125 7.45 -2.15 13.95
CA LYS A 125 8.88 -2.22 13.64
C LYS A 125 9.36 -3.67 13.46
N ALA A 126 8.79 -4.60 14.22
CA ALA A 126 9.20 -6.01 14.25
C ALA A 126 8.97 -6.75 12.92
N ILE A 127 8.03 -6.28 12.09
CA ILE A 127 7.66 -6.92 10.80
C ILE A 127 8.13 -6.12 9.58
N LYS A 128 8.85 -5.02 9.80
CA LYS A 128 9.35 -4.16 8.73
C LYS A 128 10.88 -4.13 8.69
N ALA A 129 11.42 -3.60 7.59
CA ALA A 129 12.85 -3.58 7.35
C ALA A 129 13.60 -2.64 8.30
N PHE A 130 14.84 -3.00 8.66
CA PHE A 130 15.66 -2.29 9.63
C PHE A 130 15.93 -0.81 9.27
N TYR A 131 15.93 -0.45 7.99
CA TYR A 131 16.26 0.89 7.51
C TYR A 131 15.13 1.91 7.72
N MET A 132 13.93 1.47 8.13
CA MET A 132 12.79 2.36 8.31
C MET A 132 12.96 3.21 9.57
N LYS A 133 12.66 4.51 9.45
CA LYS A 133 12.78 5.46 10.55
C LYS A 133 11.76 5.15 11.66
N PRO A 134 12.17 5.09 12.94
CA PRO A 134 11.23 4.96 14.07
C PRO A 134 10.24 6.12 14.12
N HIS A 135 9.03 5.86 14.60
CA HIS A 135 8.06 6.92 14.86
C HIS A 135 8.53 7.79 16.04
N PRO A 136 8.42 9.14 15.97
CA PRO A 136 9.03 10.04 16.96
C PRO A 136 8.44 9.92 18.37
N THR A 137 7.24 9.38 18.49
CA THR A 137 6.52 9.23 19.76
C THR A 137 6.18 7.78 20.11
N ARG A 138 6.56 6.82 19.26
CA ARG A 138 6.25 5.40 19.44
C ARG A 138 7.41 4.53 18.94
N GLU A 139 7.99 3.76 19.84
CA GLU A 139 9.20 2.97 19.56
C GLU A 139 8.90 1.63 18.85
N ASP A 140 7.65 1.19 18.92
CA ASP A 140 7.17 -0.10 18.42
C ASP A 140 6.68 -0.06 16.96
N VAL A 141 6.59 1.13 16.35
CA VAL A 141 6.20 1.35 14.95
C VAL A 141 7.23 2.20 14.20
N VAL A 142 7.24 2.09 12.88
CA VAL A 142 8.13 2.85 11.98
C VAL A 142 7.34 3.72 11.01
N ILE A 143 7.91 4.83 10.56
CA ILE A 143 7.31 5.73 9.57
C ILE A 143 7.39 5.08 8.19
N CYS A 144 6.33 4.35 7.83
CA CYS A 144 6.18 3.67 6.56
C CYS A 144 4.74 3.68 6.08
N ALA A 145 4.57 3.38 4.81
CA ALA A 145 3.27 3.25 4.18
C ALA A 145 3.28 2.22 3.07
N ASP A 146 2.23 1.41 3.05
CA ASP A 146 1.91 0.55 1.91
C ASP A 146 0.61 1.07 1.26
N LEU A 147 0.62 1.24 -0.06
CA LEU A 147 -0.55 1.64 -0.84
C LEU A 147 -1.24 0.41 -1.41
N ILE A 148 -2.44 0.14 -0.92
CA ILE A 148 -3.25 -1.01 -1.30
C ILE A 148 -4.26 -0.61 -2.36
N ALA A 149 -4.19 -1.25 -3.53
CA ALA A 149 -5.17 -1.09 -4.60
C ALA A 149 -6.44 -1.91 -4.30
N PRO A 150 -7.64 -1.35 -4.57
CA PRO A 150 -8.93 -2.04 -4.37
C PRO A 150 -9.12 -3.25 -5.30
N GLU A 151 -10.31 -3.83 -5.31
CA GLU A 151 -10.72 -4.91 -6.23
C GLU A 151 -9.87 -6.19 -6.07
N GLY A 152 -9.21 -6.34 -4.93
CA GLY A 152 -8.36 -7.48 -4.63
C GLY A 152 -7.04 -7.50 -5.39
N TYR A 153 -6.57 -6.34 -5.88
CA TYR A 153 -5.22 -6.21 -6.43
C TYR A 153 -4.14 -6.27 -5.33
N GLY A 154 -4.36 -5.61 -4.19
CA GLY A 154 -3.42 -5.63 -3.05
C GLY A 154 -2.36 -4.52 -3.13
N GLU A 155 -1.24 -4.71 -2.43
CA GLU A 155 -0.13 -3.75 -2.42
C GLU A 155 0.41 -3.43 -3.82
N ILE A 156 0.48 -2.13 -4.15
CA ILE A 156 1.08 -1.63 -5.41
C ILE A 156 2.29 -0.71 -5.16
N ILE A 157 2.44 -0.14 -3.97
CA ILE A 157 3.62 0.63 -3.54
C ILE A 157 3.89 0.30 -2.08
N GLY A 158 5.16 0.03 -1.76
CA GLY A 158 5.67 -0.02 -0.39
C GLY A 158 6.78 1.00 -0.22
N GLY A 159 6.72 1.82 0.83
CA GLY A 159 7.64 2.94 1.03
C GLY A 159 7.81 3.33 2.50
N SER A 160 8.90 4.00 2.81
CA SER A 160 9.20 4.44 4.18
C SER A 160 10.08 5.68 4.20
N GLU A 161 9.97 6.47 5.26
CA GLU A 161 11.05 7.40 5.58
C GLU A 161 12.28 6.60 6.05
N ARG A 162 13.45 6.91 5.51
CA ARG A 162 14.69 6.22 5.87
C ARG A 162 15.22 6.76 7.20
N ALA A 163 15.70 5.86 8.06
CA ALA A 163 16.47 6.27 9.21
C ALA A 163 17.75 6.96 8.74
N THR A 164 18.11 8.06 9.40
CA THR A 164 19.30 8.88 9.07
C THR A 164 20.29 8.97 10.24
N ASP A 165 19.90 8.48 11.41
CA ASP A 165 20.77 8.42 12.57
C ASP A 165 21.77 7.27 12.43
N TYR A 166 23.05 7.58 12.63
CA TYR A 166 24.14 6.62 12.43
C TYR A 166 24.12 5.51 13.48
N ASP A 167 23.88 5.85 14.74
CA ASP A 167 23.91 4.89 15.85
C ASP A 167 22.72 3.93 15.79
N TYR A 168 21.57 4.40 15.30
CA TYR A 168 20.40 3.57 15.03
C TYR A 168 20.64 2.54 13.90
N LEU A 169 21.41 2.90 12.87
CA LEU A 169 21.63 2.05 11.69
C LEU A 169 22.79 1.05 11.83
N LYS A 170 23.63 1.20 12.84
CA LYS A 170 24.83 0.39 13.08
C LYS A 170 24.51 -0.94 13.75
#